data_AF-A0A7C5WYY1-F1
#
_entry.id   AF-A0A7C5WYY1-F1
#
_cell.length_a   1.000
_cell.length_b   1.000
_cell.length_c   1.000
_cell.angle_alpha   90.00
_cell.angle_beta   90.00
_cell.angle_gamma   90.00
#
_symmetry.space_group_name_H-M   'P 1'
#
loop_
_entity.id
_entity.type
_entity.pdbx_description
1 polymer ?
#
loop_
_entity_poly.entity_id
_entity_poly.type
_entity_poly.pdbx_seq_one_letter_code
_entity_poly.pdbx_strand_id
1 'polypeptide(L)'
;MDEIYDLIIIGGGPGGIGSAVEAKVLGLQKVLMIEKTDNHSHTIRKFYKDKKRVDKDWQGQEVELEGNVAFVDGTKESTLDYFDKLLDDEIIDTRFNCAVEKVYKEDGIFHVTSGCGVDRARNIIVSIGRMGKPNKPSYKIPGSLRTQVNFNLDKCGNGESILVVGGGDTAVEYACELSETNDVTLNYRRDSLTRPNPTNQEMITNYAEDEALRLKLGVDIESLESESGQIKVNFSDGPELFDRIIYAIGGTTP
;
A
#
# COMPACT_ATOMS: atom_id res chain seq x y z
N MET A 1 18.59 -26.30 -21.66
CA MET A 1 17.20 -26.34 -22.16
C MET A 1 16.50 -25.18 -21.47
N ASP A 2 15.81 -24.31 -22.21
CA ASP A 2 15.06 -23.21 -21.59
C ASP A 2 13.98 -23.82 -20.69
N GLU A 3 14.18 -23.68 -19.39
CA GLU A 3 13.35 -24.32 -18.38
C GLU A 3 11.97 -23.66 -18.33
N ILE A 4 10.92 -24.49 -18.37
CA ILE A 4 9.53 -24.05 -18.28
C ILE A 4 9.06 -24.31 -16.84
N TYR A 5 8.65 -23.26 -16.14
CA TYR A 5 8.05 -23.33 -14.83
C TYR A 5 6.62 -23.91 -14.90
N ASP A 6 6.21 -24.62 -13.86
CA ASP A 6 4.81 -25.02 -13.73
C ASP A 6 3.92 -23.80 -13.46
N LEU A 7 4.44 -22.87 -12.66
CA LEU A 7 3.77 -21.64 -12.26
C LEU A 7 4.77 -20.49 -12.08
N ILE A 8 4.46 -19.33 -12.64
CA ILE A 8 5.10 -18.05 -12.26
C ILE A 8 4.10 -17.19 -11.49
N ILE A 9 4.53 -16.67 -10.34
CA ILE A 9 3.77 -15.76 -9.49
C ILE A 9 4.37 -14.36 -9.62
N ILE A 10 3.56 -13.37 -9.99
CA ILE A 10 4.01 -11.99 -10.22
C ILE A 10 3.58 -11.12 -9.04
N GLY A 11 4.52 -10.79 -8.17
CA GLY A 11 4.34 -9.97 -6.96
C GLY A 11 4.48 -10.80 -5.68
N GLY A 12 5.44 -10.43 -4.84
CA GLY A 12 5.77 -11.08 -3.57
C GLY A 12 5.03 -10.50 -2.37
N GLY A 13 3.78 -10.05 -2.54
CA GLY A 13 2.92 -9.71 -1.40
C GLY A 13 2.30 -10.95 -0.74
N PRO A 14 1.48 -10.78 0.31
CA PRO A 14 0.84 -11.90 1.01
C PRO A 14 0.08 -12.86 0.09
N GLY A 15 -0.62 -12.34 -0.93
CA GLY A 15 -1.32 -13.17 -1.92
C GLY A 15 -0.38 -13.99 -2.83
N GLY A 16 0.81 -13.45 -3.14
CA GLY A 16 1.83 -14.18 -3.90
C GLY A 16 2.48 -15.27 -3.06
N ILE A 17 2.80 -14.97 -1.80
CA ILE A 17 3.36 -15.93 -0.84
C ILE A 17 2.38 -17.08 -0.60
N GLY A 18 1.09 -16.78 -0.34
CA GLY A 18 0.06 -17.80 -0.21
C GLY A 18 -0.06 -18.67 -1.46
N SER A 19 -0.01 -18.05 -2.65
CA SER A 19 -0.04 -18.80 -3.92
C SER A 19 1.17 -19.74 -4.08
N ALA A 20 2.35 -19.33 -3.62
CA ALA A 20 3.56 -20.15 -3.69
C ALA A 20 3.47 -21.38 -2.76
N VAL A 21 2.96 -21.19 -1.55
CA VAL A 21 2.73 -22.28 -0.59
C VAL A 21 1.69 -23.26 -1.12
N GLU A 22 0.56 -22.78 -1.62
CA GLU A 22 -0.48 -23.66 -2.19
C GLU A 22 0.01 -24.41 -3.43
N ALA A 23 0.81 -23.75 -4.27
CA ALA A 23 1.40 -24.40 -5.44
C ALA A 23 2.26 -25.61 -5.05
N LYS A 24 3.06 -25.46 -3.99
CA LYS A 24 3.84 -26.56 -3.41
C LYS A 24 2.95 -27.66 -2.86
N VAL A 25 1.92 -27.32 -2.07
CA VAL A 25 1.01 -28.31 -1.47
C VAL A 25 0.28 -29.14 -2.53
N LEU A 26 -0.06 -28.52 -3.66
CA LEU A 26 -0.67 -29.18 -4.82
C LEU A 26 0.33 -30.00 -5.66
N GLY A 27 1.60 -30.04 -5.28
CA GLY A 27 2.63 -30.88 -5.89
C GLY A 27 3.26 -30.29 -7.16
N LEU A 28 3.15 -28.98 -7.40
CA LEU A 28 3.92 -28.33 -8.47
C LEU A 28 5.42 -28.42 -8.13
N GLN A 29 6.24 -28.73 -9.13
CA GLN A 29 7.65 -29.05 -8.93
C GLN A 29 8.55 -27.85 -9.23
N LYS A 30 8.04 -26.88 -10.00
CA LYS A 30 8.81 -25.70 -10.35
C LYS A 30 7.99 -24.42 -10.28
N VAL A 31 8.18 -23.65 -9.21
CA VAL A 31 7.47 -22.39 -8.96
C VAL A 31 8.47 -21.25 -8.92
N LEU A 32 8.20 -20.16 -9.63
CA LEU A 32 9.00 -18.93 -9.56
C LEU A 32 8.13 -17.75 -9.11
N MET A 33 8.52 -17.11 -8.03
CA MET A 33 7.95 -15.84 -7.59
C MET A 33 8.86 -14.67 -8.01
N ILE A 34 8.31 -13.74 -8.78
CA ILE A 34 9.02 -12.54 -9.25
C ILE A 34 8.50 -11.32 -8.49
N GLU A 35 9.41 -10.55 -7.89
CA GLU A 35 9.11 -9.32 -7.16
C GLU A 35 9.97 -8.16 -7.69
N LYS A 36 9.33 -7.01 -7.89
CA LYS A 36 9.98 -5.81 -8.42
C LYS A 36 10.93 -5.16 -7.42
N THR A 37 10.72 -5.35 -6.13
CA THR A 37 11.56 -4.81 -5.06
C THR A 37 12.62 -5.80 -4.59
N ASP A 38 13.51 -5.34 -3.73
CA ASP A 38 14.63 -6.09 -3.16
C ASP A 38 14.22 -7.18 -2.16
N ASN A 39 12.98 -7.16 -1.69
CA ASN A 39 12.42 -8.14 -0.77
C ASN A 39 10.91 -8.31 -1.03
N HIS A 40 10.30 -9.35 -0.47
CA HIS A 40 8.87 -9.59 -0.48
C HIS A 40 8.13 -8.60 0.45
N SER A 41 6.81 -8.51 0.33
CA SER A 41 5.92 -7.73 1.20
C SER A 41 6.30 -6.24 1.32
N HIS A 42 6.80 -5.63 0.24
CA HIS A 42 7.36 -4.27 0.26
C HIS A 42 6.44 -3.21 0.89
N THR A 43 5.13 -3.24 0.62
CA THR A 43 4.16 -2.31 1.23
C THR A 43 4.18 -2.39 2.76
N ILE A 44 4.22 -3.61 3.31
CA ILE A 44 4.26 -3.83 4.76
C ILE A 44 5.61 -3.35 5.30
N ARG A 45 6.73 -3.74 4.65
CA ARG A 45 8.08 -3.37 5.07
C ARG A 45 8.28 -1.85 5.08
N LYS A 46 7.82 -1.15 4.02
CA LYS A 46 8.06 0.29 3.80
C LYS A 46 7.13 1.20 4.61
N PHE A 47 5.84 0.85 4.72
CA PHE A 47 4.84 1.80 5.23
C PHE A 47 4.27 1.47 6.60
N TYR A 48 4.43 0.24 7.10
CA TYR A 48 3.90 -0.09 8.43
C TYR A 48 4.93 0.27 9.49
N LYS A 49 4.46 0.86 10.60
CA LYS A 49 5.29 1.14 11.78
C LYS A 49 5.86 -0.15 12.35
N ASP A 50 7.03 -0.04 12.95
CA ASP A 50 7.60 -1.15 13.69
C ASP A 50 6.68 -1.55 14.84
N LYS A 51 6.57 -2.85 15.10
CA LYS A 51 5.65 -3.45 16.07
C LYS A 51 4.16 -3.19 15.78
N LYS A 52 3.79 -2.72 14.58
CA LYS A 52 2.37 -2.60 14.20
C LYS A 52 1.69 -3.95 14.38
N ARG A 53 0.60 -3.98 15.14
CA ARG A 53 -0.21 -5.18 15.40
C ARG A 53 -0.84 -5.68 14.11
N VAL A 54 -0.87 -7.00 13.95
CA VAL A 54 -1.51 -7.73 12.85
C VAL A 54 -2.48 -8.71 13.49
N ASP A 55 -3.75 -8.64 13.08
CA ASP A 55 -4.84 -9.44 13.67
C ASP A 55 -5.37 -10.45 12.65
N LYS A 56 -5.59 -11.70 13.10
CA LYS A 56 -6.27 -12.74 12.33
C LYS A 56 -7.75 -12.45 12.22
N ASP A 57 -8.38 -12.22 13.37
CA ASP A 57 -9.80 -11.93 13.49
C ASP A 57 -9.99 -10.43 13.67
N TRP A 58 -10.90 -9.85 12.90
CA TRP A 58 -11.02 -8.40 12.80
C TRP A 58 -12.47 -7.96 12.95
N GLN A 59 -12.72 -6.93 13.76
CA GLN A 59 -14.07 -6.43 14.08
C GLN A 59 -15.05 -7.48 14.64
N GLY A 60 -14.54 -8.44 15.42
CA GLY A 60 -15.37 -9.55 15.93
C GLY A 60 -15.86 -10.50 14.83
N GLN A 61 -15.31 -10.37 13.61
CA GLN A 61 -15.46 -11.36 12.56
C GLN A 61 -14.36 -12.39 12.77
N GLU A 62 -14.77 -13.56 13.26
CA GLU A 62 -13.91 -14.72 13.22
C GLU A 62 -13.75 -15.16 11.76
N VAL A 63 -12.50 -15.22 11.30
CA VAL A 63 -12.15 -15.69 9.97
C VAL A 63 -11.71 -17.14 10.09
N GLU A 64 -12.52 -18.03 9.52
CA GLU A 64 -12.08 -19.39 9.21
C GLU A 64 -11.19 -19.33 7.97
N LEU A 65 -9.93 -19.68 8.15
CA LEU A 65 -8.94 -19.66 7.07
C LEU A 65 -9.01 -20.98 6.32
N GLU A 66 -9.35 -20.92 5.04
CA GLU A 66 -9.17 -22.04 4.12
C GLU A 66 -7.81 -21.90 3.44
N GLY A 67 -6.94 -22.89 3.64
CA GLY A 67 -5.60 -22.95 3.04
C GLY A 67 -4.56 -23.57 3.98
N ASN A 68 -3.32 -23.57 3.53
CA ASN A 68 -2.17 -24.20 4.18
C ASN A 68 -1.21 -23.21 4.83
N VAL A 69 -1.55 -21.92 4.80
CA VAL A 69 -0.82 -20.86 5.50
C VAL A 69 -1.56 -20.54 6.79
N ALA A 70 -1.00 -20.95 7.92
CA ALA A 70 -1.52 -20.60 9.23
C ALA A 70 -1.35 -19.08 9.45
N PHE A 71 -2.44 -18.38 9.71
CA PHE A 71 -2.39 -16.95 10.03
C PHE A 71 -2.88 -16.74 11.46
N VAL A 72 -2.07 -16.06 12.27
CA VAL A 72 -2.32 -15.81 13.69
C VAL A 72 -1.99 -14.36 14.01
N ASP A 73 -2.51 -13.87 15.13
CA ASP A 73 -2.17 -12.55 15.64
C ASP A 73 -0.66 -12.40 15.85
N GLY A 74 -0.14 -11.21 15.58
CA GLY A 74 1.28 -10.93 15.70
C GLY A 74 1.61 -9.45 15.50
N THR A 75 2.87 -9.20 15.13
CA THR A 75 3.37 -7.89 14.72
C THR A 75 3.83 -7.91 13.27
N LYS A 76 4.03 -6.72 12.70
CA LYS A 76 4.71 -6.52 11.41
C LYS A 76 5.91 -7.46 11.25
N GLU A 77 6.80 -7.49 12.24
CA GLU A 77 8.04 -8.28 12.21
C GLU A 77 7.74 -9.77 12.26
N SER A 78 6.93 -10.23 13.21
CA SER A 78 6.63 -11.67 13.32
C SER A 78 5.91 -12.22 12.08
N THR A 79 5.06 -11.41 11.44
CA THR A 79 4.40 -11.77 10.19
C THR A 79 5.38 -11.81 9.02
N LEU A 80 6.31 -10.86 8.93
CA LEU A 80 7.35 -10.87 7.90
C LEU A 80 8.30 -12.06 8.07
N ASP A 81 8.77 -12.33 9.28
CA ASP A 81 9.62 -13.49 9.59
C ASP A 81 8.92 -14.82 9.29
N TYR A 82 7.60 -14.89 9.50
CA TYR A 82 6.81 -16.05 9.14
C TYR A 82 6.75 -16.24 7.62
N PHE A 83 6.55 -15.16 6.86
CA PHE A 83 6.59 -15.21 5.40
C PHE A 83 7.96 -15.58 4.84
N ASP A 84 9.04 -15.08 5.43
CA ASP A 84 10.41 -15.48 5.07
C ASP A 84 10.57 -17.00 5.21
N LYS A 85 10.09 -17.60 6.31
CA LYS A 85 10.13 -19.07 6.53
C LYS A 85 9.28 -19.88 5.55
N LEU A 86 8.16 -19.32 5.06
CA LEU A 86 7.31 -19.99 4.08
C LEU A 86 7.96 -20.05 2.68
N LEU A 87 8.83 -19.08 2.38
CA LEU A 87 9.54 -18.98 1.11
C LEU A 87 10.91 -19.68 1.13
N ASP A 88 11.48 -19.95 2.32
CA ASP A 88 12.73 -20.70 2.48
C ASP A 88 12.51 -22.19 2.16
N ASP A 89 12.42 -22.49 0.86
CA ASP A 89 12.06 -23.79 0.32
C ASP A 89 12.79 -24.06 -1.00
N GLU A 90 13.20 -25.31 -1.23
CA GLU A 90 13.94 -25.71 -2.43
C GLU A 90 13.07 -25.74 -3.71
N ILE A 91 11.73 -25.69 -3.60
CA ILE A 91 10.78 -25.75 -4.73
C ILE A 91 10.38 -24.34 -5.21
N ILE A 92 10.47 -23.33 -4.33
CA ILE A 92 10.02 -21.96 -4.59
C ILE A 92 11.23 -21.09 -4.91
N ASP A 93 11.50 -20.91 -6.21
CA ASP A 93 12.48 -19.90 -6.64
C ASP A 93 11.92 -18.51 -6.37
N THR A 94 12.75 -17.61 -5.84
CA THR A 94 12.41 -16.19 -5.70
C THR A 94 13.38 -15.33 -6.50
N ARG A 95 12.85 -14.32 -7.19
CA ARG A 95 13.64 -13.34 -7.91
C ARG A 95 13.19 -11.93 -7.58
N PHE A 96 14.06 -11.22 -6.87
CA PHE A 96 13.86 -9.84 -6.43
C PHE A 96 14.52 -8.84 -7.39
N ASN A 97 14.17 -7.56 -7.27
CA ASN A 97 14.60 -6.47 -8.15
C ASN A 97 14.24 -6.67 -9.63
N CYS A 98 13.16 -7.41 -9.90
CA CYS A 98 12.73 -7.75 -11.25
C CYS A 98 11.28 -7.31 -11.47
N ALA A 99 11.09 -6.13 -12.06
CA ALA A 99 9.76 -5.71 -12.47
C ALA A 99 9.32 -6.48 -13.71
N VAL A 100 8.17 -7.15 -13.66
CA VAL A 100 7.53 -7.73 -14.85
C VAL A 100 6.92 -6.62 -15.67
N GLU A 101 7.29 -6.56 -16.95
CA GLU A 101 6.90 -5.49 -17.88
C GLU A 101 5.86 -5.97 -18.90
N LYS A 102 5.94 -7.26 -19.27
CA LYS A 102 5.09 -7.84 -20.30
C LYS A 102 4.83 -9.32 -20.04
N VAL A 103 3.58 -9.71 -20.23
CA VAL A 103 3.15 -11.10 -20.25
C VAL A 103 2.35 -11.34 -21.51
N TYR A 104 2.66 -12.42 -22.22
CA TYR A 104 1.86 -12.89 -23.35
C TYR A 104 1.85 -14.41 -23.38
N LYS A 105 0.91 -15.00 -24.12
CA LYS A 105 0.78 -16.44 -24.28
C LYS A 105 0.96 -16.81 -25.75
N GLU A 106 1.83 -17.76 -26.00
CA GLU A 106 2.15 -18.30 -27.34
C GLU A 106 2.26 -19.82 -27.23
N ASP A 107 1.62 -20.54 -28.14
CA ASP A 107 1.60 -22.02 -28.18
C ASP A 107 1.26 -22.70 -26.84
N GLY A 108 0.35 -22.09 -26.09
CA GLY A 108 -0.09 -22.61 -24.79
C GLY A 108 0.83 -22.28 -23.61
N ILE A 109 1.97 -21.63 -23.84
CA ILE A 109 2.97 -21.26 -22.83
C ILE A 109 2.96 -19.75 -22.60
N PHE A 110 3.03 -19.34 -21.34
CA PHE A 110 3.20 -17.93 -20.97
C PHE A 110 4.68 -17.54 -21.06
N HIS A 111 4.92 -16.36 -21.63
CA HIS A 111 6.22 -15.70 -21.69
C HIS A 111 6.15 -14.45 -20.82
N VAL A 112 6.95 -14.44 -19.75
CA VAL A 112 6.98 -13.38 -18.73
C VAL A 112 8.29 -12.62 -18.90
N THR A 113 8.20 -11.39 -19.42
CA THR A 113 9.35 -10.50 -19.60
C THR A 113 9.49 -9.59 -18.39
N SER A 114 10.70 -9.55 -17.84
CA SER A 114 11.08 -8.67 -16.73
C SER A 114 12.43 -8.01 -17.00
N GLY A 115 12.82 -7.07 -16.14
CA GLY A 115 14.17 -6.49 -16.14
C GLY A 115 15.31 -7.51 -15.97
N CYS A 116 14.99 -8.76 -15.62
CA CYS A 116 15.95 -9.83 -15.38
C CYS A 116 15.96 -10.90 -16.49
N GLY A 117 15.21 -10.69 -17.57
CA GLY A 117 15.11 -11.62 -18.70
C GLY A 117 13.69 -12.10 -18.96
N VAL A 118 13.59 -13.19 -19.73
CA VAL A 118 12.31 -13.80 -20.12
C VAL A 118 12.22 -15.19 -19.52
N ASP A 119 11.19 -15.42 -18.71
CA ASP A 119 10.86 -16.72 -18.14
C ASP A 119 9.62 -17.30 -18.83
N ARG A 120 9.51 -18.63 -18.84
CA ARG A 120 8.41 -19.35 -19.47
C ARG A 120 7.66 -20.18 -18.44
N ALA A 121 6.34 -20.20 -18.52
CA ALA A 121 5.51 -20.99 -17.60
C ALA A 121 4.24 -21.55 -18.23
N ARG A 122 3.75 -22.66 -17.67
CA ARG A 122 2.44 -23.22 -18.05
C ARG A 122 1.29 -22.37 -17.52
N ASN A 123 1.43 -21.87 -16.30
CA ASN A 123 0.44 -21.04 -15.62
C ASN A 123 1.09 -19.81 -15.00
N ILE A 124 0.29 -18.78 -14.77
CA ILE A 124 0.71 -17.57 -14.06
C ILE A 124 -0.34 -17.16 -13.03
N ILE A 125 0.10 -16.53 -11.94
CA ILE A 125 -0.75 -15.82 -10.98
C ILE A 125 -0.24 -14.38 -10.88
N VAL A 126 -1.16 -13.42 -10.90
CA VAL A 126 -0.84 -11.98 -10.79
C VAL A 126 -1.28 -11.46 -9.43
N SER A 127 -0.32 -11.17 -8.55
CA SER A 127 -0.49 -10.78 -7.15
C SER A 127 0.16 -9.42 -6.83
N ILE A 128 0.11 -8.47 -7.76
CA ILE A 128 0.81 -7.17 -7.71
C ILE A 128 0.18 -6.10 -6.78
N GLY A 129 -0.93 -6.42 -6.11
CA GLY A 129 -1.64 -5.49 -5.23
C GLY A 129 -2.16 -4.22 -5.94
N ARG A 130 -2.48 -3.17 -5.17
CA ARG A 130 -3.03 -1.89 -5.68
C ARG A 130 -2.21 -0.65 -5.29
N MET A 131 -1.17 -0.83 -4.47
CA MET A 131 -0.37 0.29 -3.95
C MET A 131 0.62 0.87 -4.96
N GLY A 132 0.90 0.17 -6.07
CA GLY A 132 1.81 0.67 -7.11
C GLY A 132 1.26 1.82 -7.96
N LYS A 133 -0.05 2.11 -7.88
CA LYS A 133 -0.73 3.14 -8.67
C LYS A 133 -1.78 3.87 -7.82
N PRO A 134 -1.36 4.86 -7.02
CA PRO A 134 -2.28 5.62 -6.18
C PRO A 134 -3.30 6.36 -7.04
N ASN A 135 -4.50 6.51 -6.51
CA ASN A 135 -5.54 7.34 -7.10
C ASN A 135 -5.07 8.79 -7.09
N LYS A 136 -5.35 9.51 -8.18
CA LYS A 136 -5.08 10.94 -8.28
C LYS A 136 -6.37 11.72 -8.05
N PRO A 137 -6.28 12.95 -7.49
CA PRO A 137 -7.44 13.82 -7.43
C PRO A 137 -8.00 14.10 -8.84
N SER A 138 -9.29 14.43 -8.92
CA SER A 138 -9.96 14.79 -10.18
C SER A 138 -9.47 16.11 -10.77
N TYR A 139 -8.92 16.99 -9.94
CA TYR A 139 -8.29 18.25 -10.33
C TYR A 139 -6.80 18.09 -10.65
N LYS A 140 -6.26 19.03 -11.43
CA LYS A 140 -4.87 19.02 -11.87
C LYS A 140 -3.94 19.40 -10.73
N ILE A 141 -2.86 18.65 -10.55
CA ILE A 141 -1.72 19.04 -9.71
C ILE A 141 -0.73 19.84 -10.58
N PRO A 142 -0.50 21.14 -10.30
CA PRO A 142 0.52 21.94 -11.00
C PRO A 142 1.90 21.29 -10.96
N GLY A 143 2.65 21.39 -12.05
CA GLY A 143 3.99 20.81 -12.14
C GLY A 143 4.98 21.36 -11.10
N SER A 144 4.80 22.62 -10.70
CA SER A 144 5.59 23.30 -9.68
C SER A 144 5.42 22.72 -8.27
N LEU A 145 4.30 22.04 -7.98
CA LEU A 145 4.00 21.51 -6.65
C LEU A 145 4.39 20.04 -6.47
N ARG A 146 4.98 19.40 -7.49
CA ARG A 146 5.25 17.94 -7.50
C ARG A 146 6.12 17.46 -6.34
N THR A 147 6.98 18.30 -5.80
CA THR A 147 7.87 17.96 -4.66
C THR A 147 7.18 18.09 -3.31
N GLN A 148 6.06 18.80 -3.25
CA GLN A 148 5.25 19.06 -2.05
C GLN A 148 3.97 18.20 -2.02
N VAL A 149 3.70 17.42 -3.09
CA VAL A 149 2.54 16.53 -3.18
C VAL A 149 2.98 15.07 -3.14
N ASN A 150 2.49 14.36 -2.13
CA ASN A 150 2.82 12.97 -1.84
C ASN A 150 1.56 12.08 -1.86
N PHE A 151 1.78 10.77 -1.98
CA PHE A 151 0.72 9.74 -1.90
C PHE A 151 0.99 8.71 -0.77
N ASN A 152 2.00 8.99 0.04
CA ASN A 152 2.48 8.24 1.20
C ASN A 152 3.33 9.19 2.06
N LEU A 153 3.87 8.72 3.18
CA LEU A 153 4.67 9.53 4.12
C LEU A 153 6.10 9.83 3.66
N ASP A 154 6.49 9.42 2.46
CA ASP A 154 7.87 9.58 1.97
C ASP A 154 8.26 11.06 1.91
N LYS A 155 9.46 11.42 2.38
CA LYS A 155 10.00 12.80 2.41
C LYS A 155 9.20 13.82 3.23
N CYS A 156 8.34 13.40 4.15
CA CYS A 156 7.73 14.32 5.11
C CYS A 156 8.78 14.74 6.16
N GLY A 157 8.83 16.04 6.46
CA GLY A 157 9.69 16.62 7.48
C GLY A 157 8.99 16.75 8.83
N ASN A 158 9.64 17.46 9.74
CA ASN A 158 9.06 17.92 11.00
C ASN A 158 8.85 19.44 10.93
N GLY A 159 7.82 19.94 11.62
CA GLY A 159 7.48 21.37 11.67
C GLY A 159 6.84 21.91 10.38
N GLU A 160 6.32 21.05 9.51
CA GLU A 160 5.56 21.44 8.30
C GLU A 160 4.07 21.66 8.63
N SER A 161 3.39 22.51 7.87
CA SER A 161 1.92 22.49 7.79
C SER A 161 1.48 21.51 6.69
N ILE A 162 0.79 20.44 7.10
CA ILE A 162 0.49 19.28 6.24
C ILE A 162 -1.02 19.06 6.12
N LEU A 163 -1.50 18.97 4.87
CA LEU A 163 -2.84 18.50 4.56
C LEU A 163 -2.85 17.01 4.20
N VAL A 164 -3.48 16.18 5.01
CA VAL A 164 -3.78 14.78 4.67
C VAL A 164 -5.17 14.71 4.04
N VAL A 165 -5.28 14.10 2.86
CA VAL A 165 -6.55 14.00 2.10
C VAL A 165 -6.99 12.54 2.03
N GLY A 166 -8.15 12.24 2.61
CA GLY A 166 -8.74 10.90 2.57
C GLY A 166 -9.65 10.64 3.77
N GLY A 167 -10.40 9.54 3.70
CA GLY A 167 -11.35 9.19 4.77
C GLY A 167 -11.41 7.70 5.08
N GLY A 168 -10.29 6.99 4.88
CA GLY A 168 -10.12 5.59 5.28
C GLY A 168 -8.96 5.43 6.27
N ASP A 169 -8.67 4.21 6.70
CA ASP A 169 -7.66 3.92 7.73
C ASP A 169 -6.31 4.58 7.47
N THR A 170 -5.79 4.47 6.25
CA THR A 170 -4.49 5.07 5.90
C THR A 170 -4.46 6.58 6.12
N ALA A 171 -5.54 7.29 5.80
CA ALA A 171 -5.58 8.74 5.98
C ALA A 171 -5.59 9.12 7.47
N VAL A 172 -6.32 8.37 8.28
CA VAL A 172 -6.37 8.55 9.73
C VAL A 172 -5.02 8.23 10.38
N GLU A 173 -4.43 7.07 10.06
CA GLU A 173 -3.12 6.67 10.58
C GLU A 173 -2.04 7.70 10.23
N TYR A 174 -2.02 8.20 8.98
CA TYR A 174 -1.08 9.23 8.55
C TYR A 174 -1.28 10.55 9.29
N ALA A 175 -2.53 11.00 9.46
CA ALA A 175 -2.81 12.26 10.13
C ALA A 175 -2.37 12.23 11.60
N CYS A 176 -2.72 11.18 12.34
CA CYS A 176 -2.32 11.02 13.74
C CYS A 176 -0.80 10.88 13.89
N GLU A 177 -0.13 10.13 13.00
CA GLU A 177 1.33 10.00 13.04
C GLU A 177 2.03 11.33 12.79
N LEU A 178 1.62 12.07 11.77
CA LEU A 178 2.28 13.33 11.42
C LEU A 178 2.04 14.42 12.44
N SER A 179 0.91 14.40 13.15
CA SER A 179 0.61 15.39 14.19
C SER A 179 1.55 15.37 15.39
N GLU A 180 2.33 14.29 15.57
CA GLU A 180 3.34 14.24 16.63
C GLU A 180 4.44 15.28 16.44
N THR A 181 4.70 15.72 15.20
CA THR A 181 5.80 16.64 14.86
C THR A 181 5.42 17.76 13.89
N ASN A 182 4.17 17.85 13.44
CA ASN A 182 3.71 18.78 12.40
C ASN A 182 2.34 19.39 12.73
N ASP A 183 2.01 20.51 12.08
CA ASP A 183 0.65 21.07 12.07
C ASP A 183 -0.18 20.34 11.00
N VAL A 184 -1.13 19.52 11.43
CA VAL A 184 -1.85 18.60 10.54
C VAL A 184 -3.32 18.95 10.41
N THR A 185 -3.79 19.02 9.17
CA THR A 185 -5.22 19.02 8.83
C THR A 185 -5.58 17.76 8.07
N LEU A 186 -6.58 17.01 8.56
CA LEU A 186 -7.20 15.90 7.82
C LEU A 186 -8.44 16.41 7.09
N ASN A 187 -8.38 16.45 5.76
CA ASN A 187 -9.52 16.79 4.90
C ASN A 187 -10.22 15.55 4.33
N TYR A 188 -11.55 15.58 4.39
CA TYR A 188 -12.39 14.59 3.73
C TYR A 188 -13.66 15.23 3.17
N ARG A 189 -13.99 14.91 1.92
CA ARG A 189 -15.15 15.44 1.21
C ARG A 189 -16.53 15.09 1.79
N ARG A 190 -16.60 14.18 2.76
CA ARG A 190 -17.87 13.81 3.43
C ARG A 190 -17.82 14.29 4.86
N ASP A 191 -19.01 14.48 5.44
CA ASP A 191 -19.18 15.06 6.77
C ASP A 191 -18.71 14.14 7.91
N SER A 192 -18.44 12.86 7.64
CA SER A 192 -18.04 11.89 8.65
C SER A 192 -17.10 10.79 8.13
N LEU A 193 -16.22 10.32 9.01
CA LEU A 193 -15.26 9.25 8.77
C LEU A 193 -15.87 7.87 9.07
N THR A 194 -16.66 7.34 8.13
CA THR A 194 -17.33 6.03 8.32
C THR A 194 -16.55 4.81 7.84
N ARG A 195 -15.46 5.03 7.10
CA ARG A 195 -14.65 3.93 6.52
C ARG A 195 -13.53 3.43 7.42
N PRO A 196 -12.86 4.25 8.25
CA PRO A 196 -11.84 3.74 9.16
C PRO A 196 -12.45 2.74 10.14
N ASN A 197 -11.63 1.82 10.62
CA ASN A 197 -12.03 0.88 11.67
C ASN A 197 -12.31 1.60 13.01
N PRO A 198 -13.04 0.99 13.95
CA PRO A 198 -13.39 1.61 15.24
C PRO A 198 -12.21 2.14 16.04
N THR A 199 -11.08 1.42 16.06
CA THR A 199 -9.85 1.87 16.75
C THR A 199 -9.32 3.16 16.13
N ASN A 200 -9.31 3.24 14.80
CA ASN A 200 -8.91 4.45 14.09
C ASN A 200 -9.94 5.58 14.25
N GLN A 201 -11.23 5.28 14.36
CA GLN A 201 -12.27 6.28 14.66
C GLN A 201 -12.11 6.87 16.08
N GLU A 202 -11.84 6.02 17.07
CA GLU A 202 -11.55 6.46 18.44
C GLU A 202 -10.25 7.28 18.48
N MET A 203 -9.19 6.79 17.85
CA MET A 203 -7.90 7.47 17.77
C MET A 203 -8.02 8.86 17.15
N ILE A 204 -8.67 9.00 15.99
CA ILE A 204 -8.81 10.32 15.34
C ILE A 204 -9.69 11.27 16.15
N THR A 205 -10.69 10.73 16.86
CA THR A 205 -11.55 11.53 17.74
C THR A 205 -10.74 12.09 18.90
N ASN A 206 -9.97 11.26 19.60
CA ASN A 206 -9.11 11.69 20.71
C ASN A 206 -8.08 12.74 20.25
N TYR A 207 -7.41 12.51 19.12
CA TYR A 207 -6.43 13.46 18.58
C TYR A 207 -7.07 14.81 18.20
N ALA A 208 -8.31 14.80 17.71
CA ALA A 208 -9.03 16.04 17.39
C ALA A 208 -9.50 16.76 18.67
N GLU A 209 -9.97 16.02 19.68
CA GLU A 209 -10.38 16.57 20.99
C GLU A 209 -9.19 17.16 21.76
N ASP A 210 -8.01 16.55 21.66
CA ASP A 210 -6.75 17.03 22.25
C ASP A 210 -6.11 18.18 21.44
N GLU A 211 -6.77 18.67 20.39
CA GLU A 211 -6.27 19.69 19.47
C GLU A 211 -4.92 19.33 18.81
N ALA A 212 -4.56 18.04 18.77
CA ALA A 212 -3.33 17.56 18.15
C ALA A 212 -3.38 17.66 16.61
N LEU A 213 -4.57 17.62 16.02
CA LEU A 213 -4.80 17.87 14.60
C LEU A 213 -6.17 18.49 14.35
N ARG A 214 -6.34 19.10 13.17
CA ARG A 214 -7.61 19.70 12.73
C ARG A 214 -8.35 18.80 11.76
N LEU A 215 -9.64 18.59 11.98
CA LEU A 215 -10.53 17.92 11.04
C LEU A 215 -11.24 18.93 10.13
N LYS A 216 -11.17 18.73 8.81
CA LYS A 216 -11.86 19.53 7.79
C LYS A 216 -12.75 18.62 6.94
N LEU A 217 -13.89 18.24 7.51
CA LEU A 217 -14.85 17.28 6.94
C LEU A 217 -15.97 18.00 6.16
N GLY A 218 -16.55 17.32 5.18
CA GLY A 218 -17.64 17.88 4.36
C GLY A 218 -17.18 18.95 3.35
N VAL A 219 -15.87 19.05 3.13
CA VAL A 219 -15.28 20.10 2.29
C VAL A 219 -14.50 19.48 1.14
N ASP A 220 -14.86 19.87 -0.09
CA ASP A 220 -14.17 19.45 -1.31
C ASP A 220 -12.96 20.34 -1.59
N ILE A 221 -11.95 19.77 -2.25
CA ILE A 221 -10.85 20.52 -2.85
C ILE A 221 -11.17 20.73 -4.33
N GLU A 222 -11.22 21.99 -4.75
CA GLU A 222 -11.57 22.37 -6.12
C GLU A 222 -10.33 22.50 -7.01
N SER A 223 -9.24 23.06 -6.48
CA SER A 223 -7.99 23.25 -7.22
C SER A 223 -6.78 23.49 -6.30
N LEU A 224 -5.59 23.40 -6.91
CA LEU A 224 -4.31 23.69 -6.26
C LEU A 224 -3.56 24.79 -7.03
N GLU A 225 -2.97 25.71 -6.29
CA GLU A 225 -2.12 26.77 -6.82
C GLU A 225 -0.82 26.85 -6.02
N SER A 226 0.22 27.44 -6.61
CA SER A 226 1.46 27.75 -5.90
C SER A 226 1.40 29.21 -5.46
N GLU A 227 1.52 29.45 -4.16
CA GLU A 227 1.48 30.79 -3.58
C GLU A 227 2.61 30.89 -2.55
N SER A 228 3.53 31.83 -2.74
CA SER A 228 4.62 32.11 -1.78
C SER A 228 5.47 30.90 -1.37
N GLY A 229 5.66 29.92 -2.27
CA GLY A 229 6.42 28.69 -1.98
C GLY A 229 5.61 27.60 -1.25
N GLN A 230 4.35 27.87 -0.93
CA GLN A 230 3.41 26.93 -0.34
C GLN A 230 2.39 26.47 -1.38
N ILE A 231 1.64 25.43 -1.01
CA ILE A 231 0.48 24.97 -1.76
C ILE A 231 -0.74 25.72 -1.24
N LYS A 232 -1.33 26.53 -2.12
CA LYS A 232 -2.66 27.07 -1.91
C LYS A 232 -3.70 26.05 -2.32
N VAL A 233 -4.49 25.62 -1.36
CA VAL A 233 -5.57 24.67 -1.55
C VAL A 233 -6.87 25.45 -1.58
N ASN A 234 -7.50 25.51 -2.76
CA ASN A 234 -8.80 26.14 -2.91
C ASN A 234 -9.87 25.11 -2.53
N PHE A 235 -10.35 25.18 -1.30
CA PHE A 235 -11.48 24.39 -0.84
C PHE A 235 -12.80 25.06 -1.22
N SER A 236 -13.89 24.28 -1.19
CA SER A 236 -15.26 24.78 -1.41
C SER A 236 -15.73 25.80 -0.35
N ASP A 237 -15.04 25.90 0.80
CA ASP A 237 -15.34 26.85 1.89
C ASP A 237 -14.30 27.97 2.05
N GLY A 238 -13.30 28.04 1.17
CA GLY A 238 -12.26 29.08 1.16
C GLY A 238 -10.83 28.54 1.04
N PRO A 239 -9.88 29.35 0.56
CA PRO A 239 -8.51 28.90 0.36
C PRO A 239 -7.70 28.85 1.66
N GLU A 240 -6.81 27.86 1.79
CA GLU A 240 -5.81 27.79 2.87
C GLU A 240 -4.43 27.38 2.31
N LEU A 241 -3.36 27.68 3.04
CA LEU A 241 -1.98 27.41 2.65
C LEU A 241 -1.40 26.23 3.44
N PHE A 242 -0.67 25.36 2.75
CA PHE A 242 0.05 24.23 3.35
C PHE A 242 1.44 24.08 2.74
N ASP A 243 2.39 23.58 3.50
CA ASP A 243 3.72 23.24 2.99
C ASP A 243 3.69 21.97 2.16
N ARG A 244 2.82 21.02 2.52
CA ARG A 244 2.71 19.68 1.90
C ARG A 244 1.27 19.18 1.84
N ILE A 245 0.95 18.39 0.82
CA ILE A 245 -0.28 17.59 0.73
C ILE A 245 0.05 16.11 0.60
N ILE A 246 -0.66 15.26 1.35
CA ILE A 246 -0.57 13.81 1.28
C ILE A 246 -1.93 13.23 0.88
N TYR A 247 -2.00 12.65 -0.32
CA TYR A 247 -3.19 11.98 -0.83
C TYR A 247 -3.25 10.51 -0.39
N ALA A 248 -4.08 10.22 0.61
CA ALA A 248 -4.43 8.88 1.09
C ALA A 248 -5.83 8.45 0.57
N ILE A 249 -6.04 8.58 -0.74
CA ILE A 249 -7.34 8.35 -1.42
C ILE A 249 -7.44 6.98 -2.13
N GLY A 250 -6.63 6.02 -1.69
CA GLY A 250 -6.59 4.65 -2.24
C GLY A 250 -5.77 4.53 -3.53
N GLY A 251 -5.89 3.39 -4.20
CA GLY A 251 -5.16 3.09 -5.44
C GLY A 251 -5.87 2.07 -6.32
N THR A 252 -5.37 1.94 -7.55
CA THR A 252 -5.82 0.94 -8.53
C THR A 252 -4.74 -0.12 -8.74
N THR A 253 -5.14 -1.28 -9.26
CA THR A 253 -4.15 -2.28 -9.70
C THR A 253 -3.24 -1.63 -10.75
N PRO A 254 -1.90 -1.67 -10.57
CA PRO A 254 -0.92 -1.06 -11.47
C PRO A 254 -1.13 -1.43 -12.95
#